data_AF-A0A957DB28-F1
#
_entry.id   AF-A0A957DB28-F1
#
_cell.length_a   1.000
_cell.length_b   1.000
_cell.length_c   1.000
_cell.angle_alpha   90.00
_cell.angle_beta   90.00
_cell.angle_gamma   90.00
#
_symmetry.space_group_name_H-M   'P 1'
#
loop_
_entity.id
_entity.type
_entity.pdbx_description
1 polymer ?
#
loop_
_entity_poly.entity_id
_entity_poly.type
_entity_poly.pdbx_seq_one_letter_code
_entity_poly.pdbx_strand_id
1 'polypeptide(L)'
;MFAELVINIEAALQGTFHYDVPFDLQPALRVGHLVEVEFGRRLAQGIIIAFSEDAPVEETKPIIALIDDEPVVRPWQIALAQWMSAQYLAPLNGCLRQMLPPGLTRWSDITVDVNPYWDGSGRLTELQEKLVALLREKGDMRGRQIQKALPKTDWKTAVTQLTNRQILRKATVLDPPQMRPKAIRTAELIAGPARTRAALLTLGRANKQADILLTLADS
;
A
#
# COMPACT_ATOMS: atom_id res chain seq x y z
N MET A 1 -13.69 11.78 -18.32
CA MET A 1 -13.99 11.50 -16.90
C MET A 1 -12.68 11.39 -16.17
N PHE A 2 -12.59 12.12 -15.07
CA PHE A 2 -11.40 12.19 -14.22
C PHE A 2 -11.74 11.70 -12.82
N ALA A 3 -10.74 11.17 -12.14
CA ALA A 3 -10.81 10.87 -10.72
C ALA A 3 -9.95 11.87 -9.96
N GLU A 4 -10.49 12.39 -8.86
CA GLU A 4 -9.76 13.19 -7.90
C GLU A 4 -9.18 12.26 -6.83
N LEU A 5 -7.86 12.29 -6.68
CA LEU A 5 -7.10 11.39 -5.82
C LEU A 5 -6.35 12.14 -4.74
N VAL A 6 -6.26 11.52 -3.56
CA VAL A 6 -5.24 11.86 -2.56
C VAL A 6 -4.11 10.84 -2.65
N ILE A 7 -2.89 11.32 -2.89
CA ILE A 7 -1.71 10.48 -3.06
C ILE A 7 -1.18 10.01 -1.69
N ASN A 8 -1.16 8.69 -1.48
CA ASN A 8 -0.67 8.04 -0.28
C ASN A 8 0.85 7.80 -0.37
N ILE A 9 1.63 8.83 -0.02
CA ILE A 9 3.11 8.79 0.10
C ILE A 9 3.55 9.16 1.53
N GLU A 10 4.80 8.82 1.89
CA GLU A 10 5.35 9.10 3.22
C GLU A 10 5.44 10.59 3.51
N ALA A 11 5.80 11.37 2.49
CA ALA A 11 5.92 12.82 2.61
C ALA A 11 4.55 13.45 2.86
N ALA A 12 4.54 14.48 3.70
CA ALA A 12 3.36 15.31 3.91
C ALA A 12 2.93 15.94 2.58
N LEU A 13 1.68 15.74 2.20
CA LEU A 13 1.11 16.29 0.99
C LEU A 13 -0.25 16.89 1.30
N GLN A 14 -0.42 18.16 0.91
CA GLN A 14 -1.68 18.86 0.98
C GLN A 14 -2.37 18.82 -0.38
N GLY A 15 -3.69 18.76 -0.36
CA GLY A 15 -4.51 18.79 -1.57
C GLY A 15 -4.66 17.46 -2.29
N THR A 16 -5.16 17.57 -3.52
CA THR A 16 -5.70 16.48 -4.33
C THR A 16 -5.18 16.62 -5.78
N PHE A 17 -5.24 15.53 -6.53
CA PHE A 17 -4.68 15.44 -7.88
C PHE A 17 -5.67 14.77 -8.81
N HIS A 18 -5.80 15.28 -10.03
CA HIS A 18 -6.71 14.74 -11.03
C HIS A 18 -5.97 13.76 -11.96
N TYR A 19 -6.60 12.61 -12.22
CA TYR A 19 -6.09 11.59 -13.12
C TYR A 19 -7.18 11.17 -14.09
N ASP A 20 -6.78 10.82 -15.31
CA ASP A 20 -7.68 10.19 -16.28
C ASP A 20 -8.12 8.82 -15.78
N VAL A 21 -9.39 8.50 -16.05
CA VAL A 21 -9.95 7.18 -15.78
C VAL A 21 -9.98 6.38 -17.09
N PRO A 22 -9.07 5.40 -17.29
CA PRO A 22 -9.06 4.56 -18.48
C PRO A 22 -10.39 3.84 -18.67
N PHE A 23 -10.81 3.67 -19.92
CA PHE A 23 -12.13 3.12 -20.27
C PHE A 23 -12.37 1.72 -19.68
N ASP A 24 -11.33 0.89 -19.65
CA ASP A 24 -11.34 -0.45 -19.07
C ASP A 24 -11.51 -0.46 -17.54
N LEU A 25 -11.07 0.59 -16.84
CA LEU A 25 -11.19 0.71 -15.38
C LEU A 25 -12.47 1.42 -14.93
N GLN A 26 -13.13 2.20 -15.78
CA GLN A 26 -14.36 2.93 -15.45
C GLN A 26 -15.45 2.07 -14.79
N PRO A 27 -15.75 0.84 -15.26
CA PRO A 27 -16.81 0.03 -14.66
C PRO A 27 -16.51 -0.40 -13.22
N ALA A 28 -15.24 -0.56 -12.86
CA ALA A 28 -14.80 -1.06 -11.56
C ALA A 28 -14.60 0.08 -10.53
N LEU A 29 -14.09 1.23 -10.96
CA LEU A 29 -13.67 2.29 -10.05
C LEU A 29 -14.85 3.00 -9.37
N ARG A 30 -14.67 3.27 -8.08
CA ARG A 30 -15.62 3.93 -7.16
C ARG A 30 -14.85 4.79 -6.16
N VAL A 31 -15.52 5.75 -5.54
CA VAL A 31 -14.95 6.53 -4.43
C VAL A 31 -14.53 5.60 -3.30
N GLY A 32 -13.34 5.86 -2.76
CA GLY A 32 -12.71 5.09 -1.70
C GLY A 32 -11.81 3.94 -2.16
N HIS A 33 -11.73 3.67 -3.47
CA HIS A 33 -10.78 2.69 -3.99
C HIS A 33 -9.33 3.16 -3.87
N LEU A 34 -8.45 2.18 -3.69
CA LEU A 34 -7.01 2.33 -3.74
C LEU A 34 -6.53 1.99 -5.14
N VAL A 35 -5.81 2.89 -5.78
CA VAL A 35 -5.33 2.74 -7.15
C VAL A 35 -3.84 3.00 -7.25
N GLU A 36 -3.21 2.43 -8.27
CA GLU A 36 -1.82 2.70 -8.65
C GLU A 36 -1.78 3.83 -9.66
N VAL A 37 -0.90 4.80 -9.42
CA VAL A 37 -0.68 5.96 -10.29
C VAL A 37 0.79 6.33 -10.36
N GLU A 38 1.19 7.07 -11.39
CA GLU A 38 2.48 7.74 -11.37
C GLU A 38 2.39 9.11 -10.68
N PHE A 39 3.21 9.32 -9.64
CA PHE A 39 3.37 10.62 -9.00
C PHE A 39 4.81 11.12 -9.15
N GLY A 40 5.01 12.07 -10.06
CA GLY A 40 6.34 12.49 -10.50
C GLY A 40 7.03 11.40 -11.33
N ARG A 41 8.19 10.92 -10.87
CA ARG A 41 9.00 9.86 -11.52
C ARG A 41 8.90 8.50 -10.82
N ARG A 42 7.84 8.27 -10.05
CA ARG A 42 7.63 7.03 -9.28
C ARG A 42 6.17 6.63 -9.30
N LEU A 43 5.92 5.33 -9.15
CA LEU A 43 4.62 4.80 -8.80
C LEU A 43 4.24 5.22 -7.37
N ALA A 44 2.95 5.35 -7.12
CA ALA A 44 2.40 5.64 -5.81
C ALA A 44 0.99 5.05 -5.72
N GLN A 45 0.52 4.87 -4.48
CA GLN A 45 -0.87 4.60 -4.23
C GLN A 45 -1.65 5.92 -4.18
N GLY A 46 -2.86 5.92 -4.72
CA GLY A 46 -3.81 7.01 -4.59
C GLY A 46 -5.16 6.50 -4.10
N ILE A 47 -5.86 7.31 -3.32
CA ILE A 47 -7.24 7.04 -2.88
C ILE A 47 -8.17 7.93 -3.67
N ILE A 48 -9.13 7.35 -4.39
CA ILE A 48 -10.15 8.12 -5.11
C ILE A 48 -11.09 8.76 -4.09
N ILE A 49 -11.22 10.08 -4.10
CA ILE A 49 -12.13 10.81 -3.22
C ILE A 49 -13.36 11.36 -3.94
N ALA A 50 -13.26 11.58 -5.25
CA ALA A 50 -14.36 12.04 -6.09
C ALA A 50 -14.11 11.69 -7.57
N PHE A 51 -15.15 11.82 -8.39
CA PHE A 51 -15.04 11.82 -9.85
C PHE A 51 -15.55 13.15 -10.38
N SER A 52 -15.01 13.57 -11.52
CA SER A 52 -15.37 14.80 -12.21
C SER A 52 -15.43 14.57 -13.71
N GLU A 53 -16.24 15.35 -14.42
CA GLU A 53 -16.24 15.36 -15.89
C GLU A 53 -15.06 16.15 -16.44
N ASP A 54 -14.60 17.17 -15.70
CA ASP A 54 -13.50 18.06 -16.06
C ASP A 54 -12.32 17.97 -15.07
N ALA A 55 -11.13 18.32 -15.55
CA ALA A 55 -9.94 18.48 -14.72
C ALA A 55 -9.49 19.97 -14.73
N PRO A 56 -8.95 20.49 -13.62
CA PRO A 56 -8.45 21.87 -13.54
C PRO A 56 -7.12 22.08 -14.28
N VAL A 57 -6.62 21.07 -14.99
CA VAL A 57 -5.33 21.06 -15.70
C VAL A 57 -5.51 20.48 -17.09
N GLU A 58 -4.72 20.94 -18.05
CA GLU A 58 -4.80 20.50 -19.45
C GLU A 58 -4.30 19.06 -19.66
N GLU A 59 -3.24 18.66 -18.95
CA GLU A 59 -2.65 17.33 -19.07
C GLU A 59 -2.75 16.57 -17.75
N THR A 60 -3.41 15.42 -17.79
CA THR A 60 -3.50 14.46 -16.69
C THR A 60 -2.77 13.18 -17.03
N LYS A 61 -2.32 12.47 -16.00
CA LYS A 61 -1.82 11.11 -16.14
C LYS A 61 -2.97 10.11 -15.95
N PRO A 62 -2.93 8.92 -16.57
CA PRO A 62 -3.93 7.90 -16.32
C PRO A 62 -3.73 7.18 -14.99
N ILE A 63 -4.83 6.66 -14.43
CA ILE A 63 -4.77 5.59 -13.44
C ILE A 63 -4.15 4.35 -14.08
N ILE A 64 -3.17 3.73 -13.42
CA ILE A 64 -2.48 2.55 -13.96
C ILE A 64 -3.28 1.29 -13.67
N ALA A 65 -3.71 1.11 -12.42
CA ALA A 65 -4.39 -0.11 -12.00
C ALA A 65 -5.23 0.10 -10.75
N LEU A 66 -6.24 -0.76 -10.57
CA LEU A 66 -6.94 -0.94 -9.30
C LEU A 66 -6.11 -1.86 -8.39
N ILE A 67 -5.88 -1.46 -7.13
CA ILE A 67 -5.06 -2.23 -6.17
C ILE A 67 -5.90 -3.19 -5.34
N ASP A 68 -7.13 -2.81 -5.03
CA ASP A 68 -8.08 -3.62 -4.25
C ASP A 68 -9.44 -3.56 -4.93
N ASP A 69 -10.11 -4.70 -5.05
CA ASP A 69 -11.40 -4.83 -5.74
C ASP A 69 -12.54 -4.14 -4.97
N GLU A 70 -12.36 -3.88 -3.68
CA GLU A 70 -13.32 -3.14 -2.85
C GLU A 70 -12.79 -1.75 -2.44
N PRO A 71 -13.68 -0.77 -2.22
CA PRO A 71 -13.29 0.50 -1.62
C PRO A 71 -12.67 0.27 -0.23
N VAL A 72 -11.43 0.71 -0.05
CA VAL A 72 -10.66 0.52 1.20
C VAL A 72 -11.00 1.56 2.25
N VAL A 73 -11.61 2.67 1.83
CA VAL A 73 -12.17 3.70 2.73
C VAL A 73 -13.61 4.00 2.35
N ARG A 74 -14.41 4.34 3.36
CA ARG A 74 -15.82 4.73 3.20
C ARG A 74 -15.96 6.25 3.06
N PRO A 75 -17.05 6.76 2.46
CA PRO A 75 -17.27 8.20 2.31
C PRO A 75 -17.18 8.99 3.62
N TRP A 76 -17.68 8.44 4.74
CA TRP A 76 -17.59 9.10 6.05
C TRP A 76 -16.15 9.19 6.58
N GLN A 77 -15.28 8.23 6.22
CA GLN A 77 -13.85 8.26 6.58
C GLN A 77 -13.12 9.35 5.78
N ILE A 78 -13.49 9.52 4.51
CA ILE A 78 -12.96 10.60 3.66
C ILE A 78 -13.37 11.96 4.24
N ALA A 79 -14.64 12.13 4.57
CA ALA A 79 -15.15 13.36 5.19
C ALA A 79 -14.47 13.66 6.54
N LEU A 80 -14.27 12.63 7.37
CA LEU A 80 -13.55 12.76 8.63
C LEU A 80 -12.09 13.19 8.40
N ALA A 81 -11.39 12.59 7.44
CA ALA A 81 -10.02 12.95 7.14
C ALA A 81 -9.89 14.38 6.58
N GLN A 82 -10.82 14.82 5.74
CA GLN A 82 -10.91 16.22 5.27
C GLN A 82 -11.16 17.18 6.43
N TRP A 83 -12.09 16.85 7.34
CA TRP A 83 -12.33 17.64 8.54
C TRP A 83 -11.08 17.73 9.42
N MET A 84 -10.39 16.59 9.68
CA MET A 84 -9.15 16.58 10.46
C MET A 84 -8.06 17.46 9.83
N SER A 85 -7.89 17.35 8.51
CA SER A 85 -6.92 18.15 7.77
C SER A 85 -7.22 19.65 7.88
N ALA A 86 -8.49 20.04 7.73
CA ALA A 86 -8.91 21.42 7.85
C ALA A 86 -8.79 21.98 9.28
N GLN A 87 -9.22 21.21 10.30
CA GLN A 87 -9.23 21.67 11.70
C GLN A 87 -7.83 21.74 12.30
N TYR A 88 -6.96 20.78 11.99
CA TYR A 88 -5.65 20.67 12.60
C TYR A 88 -4.51 21.09 11.67
N LEU A 89 -4.81 21.61 10.48
CA LEU A 89 -3.85 21.94 9.42
C LEU A 89 -2.91 20.76 9.10
N ALA A 90 -3.39 19.55 9.35
CA ALA A 90 -2.63 18.32 9.13
C ALA A 90 -2.65 17.97 7.63
N PRO A 91 -1.59 17.32 7.11
CA PRO A 91 -1.58 16.83 5.73
C PRO A 91 -2.75 15.89 5.45
N LEU A 92 -3.57 16.20 4.45
CA LEU A 92 -4.75 15.39 4.10
C LEU A 92 -4.39 13.94 3.82
N ASN A 93 -3.26 13.70 3.13
CA ASN A 93 -2.79 12.35 2.88
C ASN A 93 -2.44 11.58 4.16
N GLY A 94 -1.90 12.28 5.17
CA GLY A 94 -1.62 11.73 6.49
C GLY A 94 -2.89 11.36 7.25
N CYS A 95 -3.92 12.20 7.18
CA CYS A 95 -5.24 11.95 7.77
C CYS A 95 -5.93 10.75 7.11
N LEU A 96 -5.99 10.71 5.78
CA LEU A 96 -6.60 9.60 5.03
C LEU A 96 -5.86 8.27 5.24
N ARG A 97 -4.53 8.30 5.35
CA ARG A 97 -3.74 7.10 5.63
C ARG A 97 -4.12 6.43 6.95
N GLN A 98 -4.59 7.19 7.96
CA GLN A 98 -5.08 6.61 9.22
C GLN A 98 -6.41 5.85 9.05
N MET A 99 -7.14 6.10 7.96
CA MET A 99 -8.39 5.43 7.65
C MET A 99 -8.17 4.10 6.92
N LEU A 100 -6.98 3.88 6.37
CA LEU A 100 -6.64 2.68 5.63
C LEU A 100 -6.50 1.47 6.56
N PRO A 101 -7.05 0.30 6.18
CA PRO A 101 -6.75 -0.95 6.87
C PRO A 101 -5.24 -1.23 6.92
N PRO A 102 -4.75 -1.80 8.03
CA PRO A 102 -3.33 -2.12 8.17
C PRO A 102 -2.91 -3.14 7.10
N GLY A 103 -1.73 -2.92 6.49
CA GLY A 103 -1.16 -3.83 5.47
C GLY A 103 -1.44 -3.45 4.02
N LEU A 104 -2.39 -2.55 3.76
CA LEU A 104 -2.69 -2.03 2.41
C LEU A 104 -1.76 -0.90 1.97
N THR A 105 -1.27 -0.10 2.92
CA THR A 105 -0.30 0.96 2.61
C THR A 105 1.02 0.34 2.15
N ARG A 106 1.40 0.65 0.91
CA ARG A 106 2.67 0.26 0.29
C ARG A 106 3.38 1.50 -0.21
N TRP A 107 4.64 1.63 0.18
CA TRP A 107 5.50 2.67 -0.33
C TRP A 107 6.15 2.19 -1.62
N SER A 108 6.24 3.05 -2.62
CA SER A 108 7.06 2.72 -3.78
C SER A 108 8.50 2.59 -3.36
N ASP A 109 9.07 1.46 -3.74
CA ASP A 109 10.49 1.17 -3.59
C ASP A 109 11.14 1.31 -4.97
N ILE A 110 12.46 1.27 -4.98
CA ILE A 110 13.23 1.21 -6.22
C ILE A 110 13.98 -0.11 -6.24
N THR A 111 14.07 -0.72 -7.40
CA THR A 111 14.99 -1.83 -7.65
C THR A 111 16.17 -1.28 -8.43
N VAL A 112 17.37 -1.59 -7.96
CA VAL A 112 18.63 -1.13 -8.55
C VAL A 112 19.45 -2.36 -8.89
N ASP A 113 19.97 -2.39 -10.11
CA ASP A 113 20.85 -3.42 -10.64
C ASP A 113 22.04 -2.78 -11.36
N VAL A 114 23.10 -3.58 -11.54
CA VAL A 114 24.24 -3.16 -12.36
C VAL A 114 23.84 -3.26 -13.83
N ASN A 115 24.09 -2.23 -14.62
CA ASN A 115 23.81 -2.28 -16.05
C ASN A 115 24.68 -3.39 -16.69
N PRO A 116 24.08 -4.43 -17.29
CA PRO A 116 24.84 -5.54 -17.89
C PRO A 116 25.71 -5.10 -19.08
N TYR A 117 25.41 -3.95 -19.69
CA TYR A 117 26.17 -3.39 -20.80
C TYR A 117 27.29 -2.44 -20.36
N TRP A 118 27.45 -2.20 -19.06
CA TRP A 118 28.54 -1.38 -18.56
C TRP A 118 29.85 -2.20 -18.55
N ASP A 119 30.88 -1.64 -19.17
CA ASP A 119 32.21 -2.25 -19.38
C ASP A 119 33.14 -2.19 -18.14
N GLY A 120 32.65 -1.68 -17.01
CA GLY A 120 33.47 -1.49 -15.81
C GLY A 120 34.31 -0.22 -15.82
N SER A 121 34.18 0.63 -16.85
CA SER A 121 34.97 1.86 -16.97
C SER A 121 34.38 3.03 -16.17
N GLY A 122 35.28 3.96 -15.81
CA GLY A 122 34.92 5.23 -15.20
C GLY A 122 35.31 5.35 -13.73
N ARG A 123 35.66 6.57 -13.32
CA ARG A 123 36.04 6.86 -11.92
C ARG A 123 34.81 6.75 -11.03
N LEU A 124 34.94 5.99 -9.94
CA LEU A 124 33.93 5.84 -8.90
C LEU A 124 34.46 6.45 -7.60
N THR A 125 33.57 6.96 -6.77
CA THR A 125 33.89 7.28 -5.37
C THR A 125 33.89 6.01 -4.51
N GLU A 126 34.51 6.03 -3.33
CA GLU A 126 34.51 4.86 -2.43
C GLU A 126 33.10 4.32 -2.14
N LEU A 127 32.12 5.22 -2.00
CA LEU A 127 30.72 4.85 -1.83
C LEU A 127 30.13 4.16 -3.07
N GLN A 128 30.41 4.71 -4.25
CA GLN A 128 29.93 4.15 -5.51
C GLN A 128 30.54 2.76 -5.76
N GLU A 129 31.82 2.57 -5.46
CA GLU A 129 32.48 1.25 -5.54
C GLU A 129 31.85 0.24 -4.59
N LYS A 130 31.65 0.62 -3.32
CA LYS A 130 30.96 -0.23 -2.33
C LYS A 130 29.56 -0.61 -2.78
N LEU A 131 28.81 0.33 -3.36
CA LEU A 131 27.46 0.09 -3.87
C LEU A 131 27.47 -0.88 -5.05
N VAL A 132 28.35 -0.69 -6.04
CA VAL A 132 28.48 -1.58 -7.20
C VAL A 132 28.93 -2.98 -6.76
N ALA A 133 29.90 -3.09 -5.84
CA ALA A 133 30.35 -4.37 -5.31
C ALA A 133 29.22 -5.11 -4.59
N LEU A 134 28.44 -4.41 -3.77
CA LEU A 134 27.28 -4.97 -3.08
C LEU A 134 26.23 -5.51 -4.06
N LEU A 135 25.91 -4.77 -5.12
CA LEU A 135 24.96 -5.20 -6.15
C LEU A 135 25.49 -6.38 -6.98
N ARG A 136 26.81 -6.48 -7.22
CA ARG A 136 27.40 -7.65 -7.89
C ARG A 136 27.33 -8.91 -7.03
N GLU A 137 27.51 -8.78 -5.72
CA GLU A 137 27.47 -9.91 -4.79
C GLU A 137 26.03 -10.40 -4.55
N LYS A 138 25.09 -9.48 -4.35
CA LYS A 138 23.71 -9.81 -3.94
C LYS A 138 22.68 -9.79 -5.07
N GLY A 139 23.09 -9.39 -6.28
CA GLY A 139 22.20 -9.16 -7.41
C GLY A 139 21.36 -7.89 -7.25
N ASP A 140 20.23 -7.86 -7.94
CA ASP A 140 19.29 -6.74 -7.92
C ASP A 140 18.77 -6.50 -6.50
N MET A 141 18.94 -5.29 -5.99
CA MET A 141 18.54 -4.94 -4.64
C MET A 141 17.51 -3.82 -4.63
N ARG A 142 16.61 -3.92 -3.66
CA ARG A 142 15.66 -2.86 -3.37
C ARG A 142 16.29 -1.70 -2.60
N GLY A 143 15.77 -0.50 -2.77
CA GLY A 143 16.23 0.70 -2.07
C GLY A 143 16.26 0.53 -0.55
N ARG A 144 15.24 -0.11 0.04
CA ARG A 144 15.24 -0.44 1.49
C ARG A 144 16.34 -1.44 1.89
N GLN A 145 16.67 -2.39 1.03
CA GLN A 145 17.75 -3.36 1.27
C GLN A 145 19.12 -2.67 1.18
N ILE A 146 19.29 -1.75 0.22
CA ILE A 146 20.50 -0.92 0.08
C ILE A 146 20.66 -0.01 1.30
N GLN A 147 19.59 0.66 1.75
CA GLN A 147 19.63 1.51 2.94
C GLN A 147 20.00 0.73 4.21
N LYS A 148 19.53 -0.52 4.34
CA LYS A 148 19.89 -1.40 5.46
C LYS A 148 21.35 -1.87 5.39
N ALA A 149 21.86 -2.12 4.19
CA ALA A 149 23.24 -2.57 3.97
C ALA A 149 24.26 -1.43 4.07
N LEU A 150 23.90 -0.21 3.69
CA LEU A 150 24.72 1.00 3.71
C LEU A 150 24.06 2.08 4.59
N PRO A 151 23.97 1.86 5.92
CA PRO A 151 23.36 2.82 6.81
C PRO A 151 24.17 4.13 6.87
N LYS A 152 23.49 5.23 7.23
CA LYS A 152 24.08 6.58 7.43
C LYS A 152 24.87 7.13 6.23
N THR A 153 24.59 6.63 5.03
CA THR A 153 25.29 7.05 3.81
C THR A 153 24.31 7.59 2.78
N ASP A 154 24.71 8.58 1.98
CA ASP A 154 23.88 9.11 0.89
C ASP A 154 23.93 8.23 -0.37
N TRP A 155 23.51 6.98 -0.20
CA TRP A 155 23.45 6.01 -1.28
C TRP A 155 22.45 6.42 -2.37
N LYS A 156 21.42 7.23 -2.04
CA LYS A 156 20.40 7.69 -3.01
C LYS A 156 21.02 8.60 -4.07
N THR A 157 21.87 9.53 -3.65
CA THR A 157 22.61 10.39 -4.59
C THR A 157 23.59 9.57 -5.42
N ALA A 158 24.30 8.61 -4.80
CA ALA A 158 25.21 7.72 -5.53
C ALA A 158 24.48 6.89 -6.61
N VAL A 159 23.34 6.27 -6.28
CA VAL A 159 22.49 5.56 -7.25
C VAL A 159 22.07 6.49 -8.38
N THR A 160 21.62 7.71 -8.06
CA THR A 160 21.16 8.68 -9.06
C THR A 160 22.29 9.05 -10.03
N GLN A 161 23.48 9.36 -9.51
CA GLN A 161 24.65 9.68 -10.33
C GLN A 161 25.10 8.52 -11.22
N LEU A 162 25.11 7.30 -10.69
CA LEU A 162 25.50 6.11 -11.44
C LEU A 162 24.45 5.72 -12.49
N THR A 163 23.17 5.94 -12.21
CA THR A 163 22.08 5.73 -13.18
C THR A 163 22.20 6.71 -14.34
N ASN A 164 22.48 7.99 -14.07
CA ASN A 164 22.69 9.01 -15.11
C ASN A 164 23.91 8.69 -16.00
N ARG A 165 24.91 8.00 -15.45
CA ARG A 165 26.10 7.52 -16.19
C ARG A 165 25.88 6.17 -16.87
N GLN A 166 24.66 5.62 -16.83
CA GLN A 166 24.32 4.29 -17.32
C GLN A 166 25.15 3.14 -16.71
N ILE A 167 25.70 3.33 -15.50
CA ILE A 167 26.44 2.29 -14.77
C ILE A 167 25.47 1.37 -14.01
N LEU A 168 24.41 1.96 -13.45
CA LEU A 168 23.30 1.25 -12.81
C LEU A 168 22.03 1.45 -13.62
N ARG A 169 21.07 0.53 -13.52
CA ARG A 169 19.68 0.81 -13.91
C ARG A 169 18.82 0.87 -12.66
N LYS A 170 17.72 1.60 -12.78
CA LYS A 170 16.79 1.87 -11.70
C LYS A 170 15.38 1.72 -12.23
N ALA A 171 14.61 0.84 -11.61
CA ALA A 171 13.18 0.69 -11.86
C ALA A 171 12.40 1.04 -10.60
N THR A 172 11.22 1.62 -10.74
CA THR A 172 10.30 1.82 -9.61
C THR A 172 9.39 0.61 -9.50
N VAL A 173 9.18 0.13 -8.28
CA VAL A 173 8.30 -1.00 -7.99
C VAL A 173 7.37 -0.62 -6.84
N LEU A 174 6.08 -0.86 -7.00
CA LEU A 174 5.12 -0.89 -5.91
C LEU A 174 4.89 -2.34 -5.50
N ASP A 175 5.02 -2.65 -4.21
CA ASP A 175 4.74 -4.01 -3.74
C ASP A 175 3.24 -4.31 -3.79
N PRO A 176 2.83 -5.53 -4.15
CA PRO A 176 1.44 -5.93 -3.98
C PRO A 176 1.05 -5.92 -2.48
N PRO A 177 -0.23 -5.65 -2.16
CA PRO A 177 -0.71 -5.70 -0.79
C PRO A 177 -0.50 -7.11 -0.20
N GLN A 178 0.10 -7.20 1.00
CA GLN A 178 0.13 -8.46 1.77
C GLN A 178 -0.90 -8.33 2.88
N MET A 179 -2.16 -8.36 2.50
CA MET A 179 -3.24 -8.60 3.45
C MET A 179 -3.21 -10.08 3.81
N ARG A 180 -2.74 -10.41 5.02
CA ARG A 180 -3.08 -11.71 5.61
C ARG A 180 -4.43 -11.54 6.30
N PRO A 181 -5.48 -12.27 5.90
CA PRO A 181 -6.76 -12.21 6.59
C PRO A 181 -6.54 -12.41 8.09
N LYS A 182 -7.20 -11.61 8.93
CA LYS A 182 -7.13 -11.79 10.38
C LYS A 182 -7.81 -13.11 10.72
N ALA A 183 -7.03 -14.16 10.92
CA ALA A 183 -7.52 -15.42 11.45
C ALA A 183 -7.85 -15.21 12.93
N ILE A 184 -9.15 -15.12 13.24
CA ILE A 184 -9.65 -15.19 14.60
C ILE A 184 -9.90 -16.66 14.95
N ARG A 185 -9.58 -17.08 16.17
CA ARG A 185 -9.95 -18.41 16.64
C ARG A 185 -11.46 -18.41 16.89
N THR A 186 -12.19 -19.15 16.08
CA THR A 186 -13.60 -19.46 16.30
C THR A 186 -13.72 -20.90 16.83
N ALA A 187 -14.80 -21.17 17.55
CA ALA A 187 -15.21 -22.51 17.88
C ALA A 187 -16.63 -22.69 17.36
N GLU A 188 -16.91 -23.81 16.72
CA GLU A 188 -18.24 -24.19 16.26
C GLU A 188 -18.58 -25.56 16.87
N LEU A 189 -19.83 -25.75 17.22
CA LEU A 189 -20.29 -27.01 17.77
C LEU A 189 -20.49 -28.03 16.65
N ILE A 190 -19.66 -29.07 16.61
CA ILE A 190 -19.77 -30.15 15.60
C ILE A 190 -21.04 -31.00 15.81
N ALA A 191 -21.66 -30.93 16.98
CA ALA A 191 -22.89 -31.66 17.28
C ALA A 191 -24.11 -30.97 16.65
N GLY A 192 -24.90 -31.73 15.88
CA GLY A 192 -26.14 -31.22 15.30
C GLY A 192 -27.22 -30.87 16.36
N PRO A 193 -28.20 -30.02 16.03
CA PRO A 193 -29.10 -29.38 16.99
C PRO A 193 -29.82 -30.34 17.96
N ALA A 194 -30.20 -31.52 17.48
CA ALA A 194 -30.90 -32.53 18.29
C ALA A 194 -29.99 -33.15 19.36
N ARG A 195 -28.72 -33.42 19.02
CA ARG A 195 -27.73 -33.97 19.98
C ARG A 195 -27.32 -32.91 21.01
N THR A 196 -27.21 -31.66 20.58
CA THR A 196 -26.92 -30.53 21.47
C THR A 196 -28.01 -30.36 22.52
N ARG A 197 -29.28 -30.29 22.11
CA ARG A 197 -30.41 -30.16 23.05
C ARG A 197 -30.53 -31.34 24.01
N ALA A 198 -30.30 -32.57 23.53
CA ALA A 198 -30.30 -33.74 24.39
C ALA A 198 -29.17 -33.71 25.42
N ALA A 199 -27.98 -33.24 25.03
CA ALA A 199 -26.83 -33.10 25.92
C ALA A 199 -27.01 -31.96 26.94
N LEU A 200 -27.65 -30.85 26.55
CA LEU A 200 -27.96 -29.71 27.45
C LEU A 200 -28.76 -30.13 28.69
N LEU A 201 -29.66 -31.12 28.56
CA LEU A 201 -30.45 -31.65 29.67
C LEU A 201 -29.61 -32.44 30.70
N THR A 202 -28.43 -32.89 30.31
CA THR A 202 -27.53 -33.73 31.12
C THR A 202 -26.28 -33.01 31.61
N LEU A 203 -26.02 -31.80 31.10
CA LEU A 203 -24.94 -30.95 31.57
C LEU A 203 -25.28 -30.50 32.99
N GLY A 204 -24.42 -30.88 33.94
CA GLY A 204 -24.55 -30.51 35.34
C GLY A 204 -24.34 -29.01 35.62
N ARG A 205 -24.06 -28.68 36.89
CA ARG A 205 -24.01 -27.30 37.43
C ARG A 205 -23.35 -26.27 36.51
N ALA A 206 -23.94 -25.08 36.50
CA ALA A 206 -23.45 -23.89 35.80
C ALA A 206 -21.95 -23.68 36.02
N ASN A 207 -21.21 -23.65 34.92
CA ASN A 207 -19.79 -23.36 34.87
C ASN A 207 -19.47 -22.71 33.52
N LYS A 208 -18.28 -22.11 33.41
CA LYS A 208 -17.85 -21.39 32.20
C LYS A 208 -17.91 -22.25 30.93
N GLN A 209 -17.75 -23.57 31.02
CA GLN A 209 -17.80 -24.46 29.86
C GLN A 209 -19.24 -24.73 29.42
N ALA A 210 -20.17 -24.87 30.36
CA ALA A 210 -21.61 -24.99 30.07
C ALA A 210 -22.18 -23.70 29.47
N ASP A 211 -21.75 -22.53 29.96
CA ASP A 211 -22.18 -21.23 29.43
C ASP A 211 -21.71 -21.02 27.98
N ILE A 212 -20.47 -21.43 27.67
CA ILE A 212 -19.94 -21.40 26.30
C ILE A 212 -20.72 -22.36 25.39
N LEU A 213 -21.03 -23.58 25.85
CA LEU A 213 -21.83 -24.55 25.09
C LEU A 213 -23.26 -24.06 24.83
N LEU A 214 -23.89 -23.41 25.80
CA LEU A 214 -25.22 -22.78 25.62
C LEU A 214 -25.14 -21.66 24.58
N THR A 215 -24.16 -20.77 24.69
CA THR A 215 -23.96 -19.67 23.74
C THR A 215 -23.75 -20.21 22.31
N LEU A 216 -22.97 -21.27 22.15
CA LEU A 216 -22.71 -21.93 20.87
C LEU A 216 -23.89 -22.78 20.35
N ALA A 217 -24.85 -23.14 21.20
CA ALA A 217 -26.06 -23.88 20.82
C ALA A 217 -27.19 -22.97 20.34
N ASP A 218 -27.19 -21.71 20.79
CA ASP A 218 -28.18 -20.68 20.47
C ASP A 218 -27.76 -19.76 19.30
N SER A 219 -26.51 -19.88 18.81
CA SER A 219 -25.99 -19.16 17.64
C SER A 219 -26.09 -19.97 16.35
#